data_AF-A0A6N7D2F0-F1
#
_entry.id   AF-A0A6N7D2F0-F1
#
_cell.length_a   1.000
_cell.length_b   1.000
_cell.length_c   1.000
_cell.angle_alpha   90.00
_cell.angle_beta   90.00
_cell.angle_gamma   90.00
#
_symmetry.space_group_name_H-M   'P 1'
#
loop_
_entity.id
_entity.type
_entity.pdbx_description
1 polymer ?
#
loop_
_entity_poly.entity_id
_entity_poly.type
_entity_poly.pdbx_seq_one_letter_code
_entity_poly.pdbx_strand_id
1 'polypeptide(L)'
;MLFDGQPLAGKKVDIYRSPMDLSNQHSAESLDTDAQGRITWTPARPGIYLPLVRHRATAPAGAAAPMYGHNYTLTFRVLDP
;
A
#
# COMPACT_ATOMS: atom_id res chain seq x y z
N MET A 1 -8.04 -0.94 -4.55
CA MET A 1 -6.90 -1.38 -5.35
C MET A 1 -7.38 -2.46 -6.30
N LEU A 2 -7.12 -2.23 -7.58
CA LEU A 2 -7.39 -3.18 -8.64
C LEU A 2 -6.04 -3.61 -9.23
N PHE A 3 -5.94 -4.86 -9.63
CA PHE A 3 -4.83 -5.37 -10.44
C PHE A 3 -5.44 -6.09 -11.63
N ASP A 4 -5.02 -5.71 -12.84
CA ASP A 4 -5.63 -6.18 -14.09
C ASP A 4 -7.17 -6.04 -14.11
N GLY A 5 -7.69 -4.97 -13.51
CA GLY A 5 -9.13 -4.70 -13.41
C GLY A 5 -9.88 -5.51 -12.36
N GLN A 6 -9.23 -6.47 -11.68
CA GLN A 6 -9.84 -7.29 -10.63
C GLN A 6 -9.54 -6.72 -9.23
N PRO A 7 -10.51 -6.77 -8.29
CA PRO A 7 -10.29 -6.35 -6.92
C PRO A 7 -9.29 -7.28 -6.22
N LEU A 8 -8.25 -6.67 -5.65
CA LEU A 8 -7.26 -7.39 -4.86
C LEU A 8 -7.68 -7.43 -3.40
N ALA A 9 -8.48 -8.43 -3.01
CA ALA A 9 -8.90 -8.66 -1.64
C ALA A 9 -7.81 -9.28 -0.76
N GLY A 10 -7.83 -9.00 0.55
CA GLY A 10 -6.93 -9.58 1.54
C GLY A 10 -5.45 -9.23 1.32
N LYS A 11 -5.17 -8.10 0.69
CA LYS A 11 -3.81 -7.62 0.48
C LYS A 11 -3.42 -6.68 1.60
N LYS A 12 -2.27 -6.98 2.18
CA LYS A 12 -1.65 -6.16 3.19
C LYS A 12 -1.22 -4.81 2.62
N VAL A 13 -1.68 -3.75 3.28
CA VAL A 13 -1.32 -2.35 3.06
C VAL A 13 -0.61 -1.87 4.32
N ASP A 14 0.69 -1.60 4.20
CA ASP A 14 1.49 -1.06 5.29
C ASP A 14 1.51 0.47 5.17
N ILE A 15 0.97 1.18 6.17
CA ILE A 15 0.90 2.64 6.17
C ILE A 15 2.06 3.18 7.01
N TYR A 16 2.96 3.91 6.38
CA TYR A 16 4.05 4.60 7.05
C TYR A 16 3.69 6.07 7.24
N ARG A 17 3.90 6.60 8.44
CA ARG A 17 3.90 8.05 8.64
C ARG A 17 5.33 8.51 8.48
N SER A 18 5.59 9.47 7.59
CA SER A 18 6.92 10.08 7.53
C SER A 18 7.16 10.80 8.85
N PRO A 19 8.14 10.40 9.66
CA PRO A 19 8.72 11.37 10.56
C PRO A 19 9.48 12.37 9.66
N MET A 20 9.47 13.66 9.97
CA MET A 20 10.15 14.66 9.12
C MET A 20 11.65 14.38 8.93
N ASP A 21 12.23 13.41 9.65
CA ASP A 21 13.63 13.00 9.65
C ASP A 21 13.90 11.64 8.96
N LEU A 22 12.92 11.02 8.27
CA LEU A 22 13.06 9.74 7.54
C LEU A 22 13.63 8.56 8.37
N SER A 23 13.77 8.70 9.69
CA SER A 23 14.57 7.80 10.52
C SER A 23 13.81 6.56 10.99
N ASN A 24 12.47 6.62 11.01
CA ASN A 24 11.66 5.56 11.59
C ASN A 24 11.02 4.66 10.52
N GLN A 25 11.51 3.42 10.42
CA GLN A 25 11.05 2.39 9.49
C GLN A 25 9.83 1.59 9.99
N HIS A 26 9.24 1.98 11.12
CA HIS A 26 8.07 1.30 11.68
C HIS A 26 6.81 1.74 10.94
N SER A 27 6.04 0.78 10.42
CA SER A 27 4.70 1.06 9.88
C SER A 27 3.84 1.63 11.01
N ALA A 28 3.17 2.74 10.73
CA ALA A 28 2.19 3.32 11.65
C ALA A 28 1.00 2.36 11.82
N GLU A 29 0.64 1.65 10.75
CA GLU A 29 -0.43 0.65 10.78
C GLU A 29 -0.29 -0.35 9.63
N SER A 30 -0.85 -1.54 9.80
CA SER A 30 -0.98 -2.55 8.75
C SER A 30 -2.45 -2.95 8.64
N LEU A 31 -3.01 -2.83 7.44
CA LEU A 31 -4.42 -3.14 7.15
C LEU A 31 -4.50 -4.13 6.00
N ASP A 32 -5.61 -4.86 5.88
CA ASP A 32 -5.90 -5.69 4.72
C ASP A 32 -7.00 -5.06 3.87
N THR A 33 -6.87 -5.18 2.55
CA THR A 33 -7.93 -4.76 1.62
C THR A 33 -9.18 -5.62 1.76
N ASP A 34 -10.35 -4.98 1.64
CA ASP A 34 -11.65 -5.65 1.64
C ASP A 34 -11.91 -6.45 0.36
N ALA A 35 -13.09 -7.08 0.25
CA ALA A 35 -13.50 -7.87 -0.91
C ALA A 35 -13.54 -7.06 -2.23
N GLN A 36 -13.62 -5.73 -2.15
CA GLN A 36 -13.59 -4.80 -3.28
C GLN A 36 -12.18 -4.21 -3.50
N GLY A 37 -11.19 -4.70 -2.76
CA GLY A 37 -9.80 -4.27 -2.81
C GLY A 37 -9.54 -2.92 -2.13
N ARG A 38 -10.46 -2.38 -1.34
CA ARG A 38 -10.36 -1.05 -0.72
C ARG A 38 -9.86 -1.17 0.72
N ILE A 39 -9.34 -0.07 1.25
CA ILE A 39 -9.10 0.10 2.68
C ILE A 39 -9.81 1.36 3.13
N THR A 40 -10.30 1.35 4.37
CA THR A 40 -10.77 2.56 5.06
C THR A 40 -9.90 2.74 6.27
N TRP A 41 -9.31 3.93 6.40
CA TRP A 41 -8.34 4.22 7.45
C TRP A 41 -8.47 5.67 7.88
N THR A 42 -8.43 5.91 9.19
CA THR A 42 -8.50 7.25 9.78
C THR A 42 -7.16 7.57 10.43
N PRO A 43 -6.40 8.56 9.93
CA PRO A 43 -5.13 8.95 10.51
C PRO A 43 -5.34 9.55 11.91
N ALA A 44 -4.65 9.01 12.92
CA ALA A 44 -4.73 9.54 14.30
C ALA A 44 -4.09 10.93 14.48
N ARG A 45 -3.25 11.38 13.53
CA ARG A 45 -2.53 12.65 13.58
C ARG A 45 -2.42 13.27 12.19
N PRO A 46 -2.34 14.60 12.04
CA PRO A 46 -1.96 15.20 10.77
C PRO A 46 -0.51 14.85 10.42
N GLY A 47 -0.17 14.83 9.13
CA GLY A 47 1.17 14.46 8.67
C GLY A 47 1.22 13.95 7.24
N ILE A 48 2.42 13.56 6.80
CA ILE A 48 2.65 12.91 5.51
C ILE A 48 2.61 11.40 5.71
N TYR A 49 1.84 10.73 4.88
CA TYR A 49 1.65 9.29 4.91
C TYR A 49 2.02 8.66 3.59
N LEU A 50 2.55 7.44 3.67
CA LEU A 50 2.91 6.60 2.54
C LEU A 50 2.40 5.19 2.83
N PRO A 51 1.20 4.83 2.33
CA PRO A 51 0.79 3.44 2.21
C PRO A 51 1.61 2.75 1.13
N LEU A 52 2.08 1.55 1.45
CA LEU A 52 2.80 0.66 0.58
C LEU A 52 2.01 -0.65 0.44
N VAL A 53 1.72 -1.03 -0.79
CA VAL A 53 1.16 -2.34 -1.13
C VAL A 53 2.17 -3.10 -1.96
N ARG A 54 2.50 -4.31 -1.52
CA ARG A 54 3.35 -5.23 -2.26
C ARG A 54 2.50 -6.36 -2.82
N HIS A 55 2.33 -6.38 -4.13
CA HIS A 55 1.62 -7.44 -4.82
C HIS A 55 2.64 -8.27 -5.63
N ARG A 56 2.56 -9.59 -5.53
CA ARG A 56 3.29 -10.49 -6.42
C ARG A 56 2.28 -11.20 -7.31
N ALA A 57 2.49 -11.13 -8.61
CA ALA A 57 1.68 -11.80 -9.61
C ALA A 57 2.57 -12.73 -10.44
N THR A 58 1.98 -13.79 -10.98
CA THR A 58 2.66 -14.65 -11.95
C THR A 58 2.99 -13.81 -13.18
N ALA A 59 4.22 -13.95 -13.68
CA ALA A 59 4.58 -13.23 -14.87
C ALA A 59 3.78 -13.76 -16.08
N PRO A 60 3.46 -12.92 -17.07
CA PRO A 60 2.77 -13.34 -18.29
C PRO A 60 3.58 -14.42 -19.04
N ALA A 61 2.87 -15.24 -19.82
CA ALA A 61 3.48 -16.33 -20.59
C ALA A 61 4.59 -15.81 -21.50
N GLY A 62 5.79 -16.38 -21.37
CA GLY A 62 6.99 -15.97 -22.13
C GLY A 62 7.91 -14.99 -21.40
N ALA A 63 7.59 -14.57 -20.18
CA ALA A 63 8.50 -13.79 -19.34
C ALA A 63 9.69 -14.62 -18.84
N ALA A 64 10.88 -14.01 -18.82
CA ALA A 64 12.10 -14.65 -18.32
C ALA A 64 12.10 -14.91 -16.79
N ALA A 65 11.27 -14.18 -16.04
CA ALA A 65 11.09 -14.36 -14.60
C ALA A 65 9.74 -15.02 -14.31
N PRO A 66 9.64 -15.92 -13.32
CA PRO A 66 8.39 -16.63 -13.01
C PRO A 66 7.35 -15.74 -12.30
N MET A 67 7.78 -14.68 -11.63
CA MET A 67 6.89 -13.77 -10.89
C MET A 67 7.33 -12.31 -11.08
N TYR A 68 6.36 -11.40 -11.11
CA TYR A 68 6.59 -9.97 -11.02
C TYR A 68 6.10 -9.41 -9.69
N GLY A 69 6.94 -8.57 -9.08
CA GLY A 69 6.60 -7.80 -7.91
C GLY A 69 6.13 -6.41 -8.32
N HIS A 70 4.89 -6.09 -7.99
CA HIS A 70 4.31 -4.77 -8.15
C HIS A 70 4.26 -4.08 -6.78
N ASN A 71 5.03 -3.01 -6.65
CA ASN A 71 5.03 -2.17 -5.45
C ASN A 71 4.27 -0.90 -5.78
N TYR A 72 3.20 -0.66 -5.03
CA TYR A 72 2.37 0.53 -5.19
C TYR A 72 2.52 1.39 -3.95
N THR A 73 2.86 2.66 -4.16
CA THR A 73 2.95 3.67 -3.11
C THR A 73 2.07 4.85 -3.45
N LEU A 74 1.44 5.43 -2.44
CA LEU A 74 0.65 6.66 -2.59
C LEU A 74 1.01 7.63 -1.48
N THR A 75 1.75 8.68 -1.78
CA THR A 75 2.06 9.68 -0.74
C THR A 75 0.97 10.74 -0.69
N PHE A 76 0.42 10.99 0.49
CA PHE A 76 -0.52 12.09 0.70
C PHE A 76 -0.28 12.80 2.04
N ARG A 77 -0.73 14.03 2.12
CA ARG A 77 -0.65 14.85 3.33
C ARG A 77 -2.04 15.03 3.93
N VAL A 78 -2.13 14.76 5.23
CA VAL A 78 -3.30 15.02 6.06
C VAL A 78 -3.04 16.32 6.82
N LEU A 79 -3.95 17.27 6.68
CA LEU A 79 -3.92 18.56 7.35
C LEU A 79 -4.78 18.51 8.62
N ASP A 80 -4.44 19.35 9.59
CA ASP A 80 -5.35 19.65 10.70
C ASP A 80 -6.53 20.47 10.14
N PRO A 81 -7.78 20.20 10.55
CA PRO A 81 -8.95 20.96 10.08
C PRO A 81 -8.92 22.44 10.45
#